data_AF-A0A965BD63-F1
#
_entry.id   AF-A0A965BD63-F1
#
_cell.length_a   1.000
_cell.length_b   1.000
_cell.length_c   1.000
_cell.angle_alpha   90.00
_cell.angle_beta   90.00
_cell.angle_gamma   90.00
#
_symmetry.space_group_name_H-M   'P 1'
#
loop_
_entity.id
_entity.type
_entity.pdbx_description
1 polymer ?
#
loop_
_entity_poly.entity_id
_entity_poly.type
_entity_poly.pdbx_seq_one_letter_code
_entity_poly.pdbx_strand_id
1 'polypeptide(L)'
;MSASPYGVAVGRNRPAPPPPPPLMPLVDAHTHLDACGARGTVEVTAVADRAEAVGVGAMVTVADDLDSARWAAAAAQWDDRVYAAVALHPTRAAHLSGPARAEIEELA
;
A
#
# COMPACT_ATOMS: atom_id res chain seq x y z
N MET A 1 -3.33 -2.04 29.36
CA MET A 1 -3.38 -1.03 28.29
C MET A 1 -2.08 -0.26 28.37
N SER A 2 -1.20 -0.38 27.37
CA SER A 2 0.07 0.36 27.36
C SER A 2 -0.22 1.79 26.93
N ALA A 3 0.02 2.77 27.80
CA ALA A 3 -0.15 4.17 27.47
C ALA A 3 0.97 4.56 26.50
N SER A 4 0.58 5.05 25.32
CA SER A 4 1.52 5.67 24.38
C SER A 4 2.23 6.84 25.08
N PRO A 5 3.54 7.07 24.84
CA PRO A 5 4.27 8.22 25.39
C PRO A 5 3.67 9.57 24.98
N TYR A 6 2.71 9.59 24.05
CA TYR A 6 1.95 10.77 23.63
C TYR A 6 0.57 10.91 24.33
N GLY A 7 0.28 10.12 25.36
CA GLY A 7 -0.96 10.24 26.14
C GLY A 7 -2.22 9.78 25.41
N VAL A 8 -2.09 9.01 24.32
CA VAL A 8 -3.24 8.58 23.52
C VAL A 8 -3.61 7.13 23.80
N ALA A 9 -4.87 6.91 24.15
CA ALA A 9 -5.49 5.59 24.17
C ALA A 9 -5.50 4.96 22.76
N VAL A 10 -4.93 3.75 22.64
CA VAL A 10 -4.93 2.98 21.38
C VAL A 10 -6.17 2.09 21.38
N GLY A 11 -7.17 2.45 20.59
CA GLY A 11 -8.41 1.67 20.41
C GLY A 11 -8.70 1.47 18.92
N ARG A 12 -9.33 0.33 18.57
CA ARG A 12 -9.65 -0.07 17.18
C ARG A 12 -10.57 0.90 16.42
N ASN A 13 -11.15 1.90 17.09
CA ASN A 13 -12.20 2.76 16.53
C ASN A 13 -11.86 4.26 16.68
N ARG A 14 -10.58 4.61 16.65
CA ARG A 14 -10.14 6.01 16.68
C ARG A 14 -10.33 6.62 15.28
N PRO A 15 -10.94 7.82 15.15
CA PRO A 15 -10.97 8.52 13.87
C PRO A 15 -9.55 8.82 13.40
N ALA A 16 -9.34 8.79 12.09
CA ALA A 16 -8.07 9.21 11.50
C ALA A 16 -7.76 10.66 11.93
N PRO A 17 -6.49 11.01 12.20
CA PRO A 17 -6.13 12.39 12.43
C PRO A 17 -6.44 13.24 11.19
N PRO A 18 -6.64 14.56 11.34
CA PRO A 18 -6.75 15.44 10.19
C PRO A 18 -5.48 15.38 9.33
N PRO A 19 -5.58 15.57 8.00
CA PRO A 19 -4.41 15.62 7.13
C PRO A 19 -3.44 16.73 7.58
N PRO A 20 -2.12 16.50 7.50
CA PRO A 20 -1.14 17.56 7.74
C PRO A 20 -1.19 18.63 6.64
N PRO A 21 -0.60 19.82 6.86
CA PRO A 21 -0.26 20.74 5.78
C PRO A 21 0.63 20.05 4.73
N PRO A 22 0.63 20.50 3.47
CA PRO A 22 1.49 19.91 2.44
C PRO A 22 2.96 19.87 2.84
N LEU A 23 3.56 18.70 2.66
CA LEU A 23 4.97 18.44 2.88
C LEU A 23 5.79 18.86 1.64
N MET A 24 7.11 18.79 1.74
CA MET A 24 7.94 18.78 0.52
C MET A 24 7.56 17.57 -0.35
N PRO A 25 7.81 17.58 -1.68
CA PRO A 25 7.49 16.44 -2.53
C PRO A 25 8.11 15.13 -2.01
N LEU A 26 7.27 14.10 -1.84
CA LEU A 26 7.65 12.80 -1.31
C LEU A 26 7.10 11.67 -2.18
N VAL A 27 7.76 10.51 -2.07
CA VAL A 27 7.25 9.22 -2.53
C VAL A 27 7.01 8.36 -1.30
N ASP A 28 5.81 7.80 -1.19
CA ASP A 28 5.55 6.73 -0.23
C ASP A 28 6.13 5.43 -0.78
N ALA A 29 7.33 5.08 -0.32
CA ALA A 29 8.06 3.93 -0.84
C ALA A 29 7.49 2.58 -0.37
N HIS A 30 6.53 2.56 0.57
CA HIS A 30 5.95 1.32 1.06
C HIS A 30 4.58 1.54 1.68
N THR A 31 3.53 1.14 0.95
CA THR A 31 2.17 1.06 1.48
C THR A 31 1.47 -0.23 1.07
N HIS A 32 0.35 -0.53 1.71
CA HIS A 32 -0.55 -1.62 1.36
C HIS A 32 -1.93 -1.03 1.11
N LEU A 33 -2.20 -0.60 -0.13
CA LEU A 33 -3.42 0.14 -0.46
C LEU A 33 -4.69 -0.68 -0.19
N ASP A 34 -4.63 -1.99 -0.43
CA ASP A 34 -5.66 -2.97 -0.09
C ASP A 34 -5.94 -3.02 1.42
N ALA A 35 -4.89 -3.03 2.25
CA ALA A 35 -5.00 -2.97 3.71
C ALA A 35 -5.53 -1.60 4.18
N CYS A 36 -5.26 -0.53 3.43
CA CYS A 36 -5.84 0.80 3.64
C CYS A 36 -7.31 0.90 3.19
N GLY A 37 -7.92 -0.18 2.71
CA GLY A 37 -9.33 -0.24 2.36
C GLY A 37 -9.64 -0.01 0.89
N ALA A 38 -8.63 0.17 0.03
CA ALA A 38 -8.85 0.26 -1.41
C ALA A 38 -9.28 -1.09 -1.99
N ARG A 39 -10.20 -1.08 -2.94
CA ARG A 39 -10.76 -2.30 -3.54
C ARG A 39 -10.73 -2.27 -5.07
N GLY A 40 -10.77 -1.09 -5.68
CA GLY A 40 -10.56 -0.92 -7.11
C GLY A 40 -10.08 0.50 -7.45
N THR A 41 -10.23 0.85 -8.72
CA THR A 41 -9.77 2.12 -9.30
C THR A 41 -10.25 3.35 -8.53
N VAL A 42 -11.54 3.40 -8.17
CA VAL A 42 -12.13 4.56 -7.47
C VAL A 42 -11.46 4.81 -6.13
N GLU A 43 -11.28 3.76 -5.32
CA GLU A 43 -10.66 3.91 -4.00
C GLU A 43 -9.16 4.18 -4.11
N VAL A 44 -8.47 3.58 -5.08
CA VAL A 44 -7.03 3.83 -5.32
C VAL A 44 -6.79 5.29 -5.71
N THR A 45 -7.52 5.82 -6.69
CA THR A 45 -7.43 7.25 -7.07
C THR A 45 -7.79 8.14 -5.89
N ALA A 46 -8.83 7.81 -5.12
CA ALA A 46 -9.19 8.59 -3.94
C ALA A 46 -8.10 8.59 -2.85
N VAL A 47 -7.33 7.50 -2.70
CA VAL A 47 -6.16 7.46 -1.80
C VAL A 47 -5.05 8.35 -2.36
N ALA A 48 -4.75 8.23 -3.65
CA ALA A 48 -3.73 9.01 -4.32
C ALA A 48 -4.01 10.52 -4.27
N ASP A 49 -5.27 10.95 -4.45
CA ASP A 49 -5.69 12.35 -4.32
C ASP A 49 -5.46 12.90 -2.91
N ARG A 50 -5.78 12.11 -1.87
CA ARG A 50 -5.54 12.50 -0.47
C ARG A 50 -4.05 12.58 -0.16
N ALA A 51 -3.25 11.69 -0.74
CA ALA A 51 -1.80 11.65 -0.57
C ALA A 51 -1.12 12.85 -1.26
N GLU A 52 -1.52 13.14 -2.51
CA GLU A 52 -0.98 14.26 -3.28
C GLU A 52 -1.32 15.61 -2.63
N ALA A 53 -2.53 15.75 -2.08
CA ALA A 53 -2.96 16.95 -1.36
C ALA A 53 -2.04 17.31 -0.17
N VAL A 54 -1.25 16.35 0.34
CA VAL A 54 -0.28 16.56 1.41
C VAL A 54 1.19 16.42 0.96
N GLY A 55 1.45 16.36 -0.35
CA GLY A 55 2.79 16.34 -0.94
C GLY A 55 3.34 14.97 -1.31
N VAL A 56 2.59 13.88 -1.14
CA VAL A 56 2.99 12.53 -1.57
C VAL A 56 2.55 12.33 -3.02
N GLY A 57 3.46 12.59 -3.96
CA GLY A 57 3.15 12.61 -5.40
C GLY A 57 3.15 11.24 -6.07
N ALA A 58 3.74 10.23 -5.42
CA ALA A 58 3.72 8.84 -5.89
C ALA A 58 3.80 7.86 -4.72
N MET A 59 3.40 6.61 -4.95
CA MET A 59 3.45 5.55 -3.95
C MET A 59 3.74 4.18 -4.55
N VAL A 60 4.35 3.30 -3.74
CA VAL A 60 4.59 1.90 -4.07
C VAL A 60 3.68 1.02 -3.18
N THR A 61 2.70 0.35 -3.79
CA THR A 61 1.89 -0.65 -3.09
C THR A 61 2.59 -2.00 -3.12
N VAL A 62 2.77 -2.62 -1.95
CA VAL A 62 3.63 -3.80 -1.77
C VAL A 62 2.79 -5.05 -1.58
N ALA A 63 3.09 -6.09 -2.36
CA ALA A 63 2.50 -7.41 -2.21
C ALA A 63 3.20 -8.26 -1.15
N ASP A 64 2.46 -9.17 -0.52
CA ASP A 64 2.98 -10.12 0.46
C ASP A 64 2.70 -11.61 0.11
N ASP A 65 1.87 -11.86 -0.91
CA ASP A 65 1.55 -13.15 -1.51
C ASP A 65 1.13 -13.01 -2.98
N LEU A 66 0.78 -14.12 -3.67
CA LEU A 66 0.43 -14.07 -5.10
C LEU A 66 -0.87 -13.31 -5.36
N ASP A 67 -1.86 -13.39 -4.47
CA ASP A 67 -3.13 -12.71 -4.66
C ASP A 67 -2.95 -11.19 -4.52
N SER A 68 -2.19 -10.76 -3.51
CA SER A 68 -1.80 -9.35 -3.37
C SER A 68 -0.84 -8.90 -4.48
N ALA A 69 0.01 -9.77 -5.04
CA ALA A 69 0.87 -9.43 -6.18
C ALA A 69 0.06 -9.10 -7.44
N ARG A 70 -0.93 -9.95 -7.77
CA ARG A 70 -1.86 -9.68 -8.87
C ARG A 70 -2.61 -8.37 -8.66
N TRP A 71 -3.10 -8.15 -7.43
CA TRP A 71 -3.84 -6.94 -7.10
C TRP A 71 -2.96 -5.69 -7.18
N ALA A 72 -1.74 -5.73 -6.65
CA ALA A 72 -0.78 -4.63 -6.70
C ALA A 72 -0.42 -4.26 -8.13
N ALA A 73 -0.12 -5.25 -8.97
CA ALA A 73 0.16 -5.05 -10.40
C ALA A 73 -1.03 -4.41 -11.13
N ALA A 74 -2.27 -4.83 -10.82
CA ALA A 74 -3.47 -4.20 -11.37
C ALA A 74 -3.66 -2.77 -10.85
N ALA A 75 -3.40 -2.51 -9.57
CA ALA A 75 -3.52 -1.19 -8.97
C ALA A 75 -2.60 -0.15 -9.61
N ALA A 76 -1.38 -0.56 -10.01
CA ALA A 76 -0.45 0.29 -10.75
C ALA A 76 -0.96 0.69 -12.15
N GLN A 77 -1.99 0.01 -12.69
CA GLN A 77 -2.64 0.38 -13.95
C GLN A 77 -3.87 1.28 -13.75
N TRP A 78 -4.28 1.53 -12.50
CA TRP A 78 -5.48 2.31 -12.21
C TRP A 78 -5.21 3.80 -12.03
N ASP A 79 -3.98 4.18 -11.66
CA ASP A 79 -3.57 5.56 -11.43
C ASP A 79 -2.06 5.72 -11.67
N ASP A 80 -1.66 6.71 -12.47
CA ASP A 80 -0.26 6.94 -12.88
C ASP A 80 0.67 7.27 -11.68
N ARG A 81 0.12 7.62 -10.52
CA ARG A 81 0.88 7.89 -9.28
C ARG A 81 1.20 6.60 -8.50
N VAL A 82 0.67 5.45 -8.91
CA VAL A 82 0.80 4.18 -8.17
C VAL A 82 1.73 3.23 -8.89
N TYR A 83 2.72 2.72 -8.15
CA TYR A 83 3.66 1.70 -8.56
C TYR A 83 3.45 0.44 -7.73
N ALA A 84 3.88 -0.72 -8.24
CA ALA A 84 3.75 -1.99 -7.55
C ALA A 84 5.11 -2.60 -7.24
N ALA A 85 5.24 -3.21 -6.05
CA ALA A 85 6.28 -4.16 -5.75
C ALA A 85 5.64 -5.55 -5.57
N VAL A 86 5.99 -6.49 -6.44
CA VAL A 86 5.44 -7.86 -6.45
C VAL A 86 6.45 -8.86 -5.91
N ALA A 87 6.06 -9.61 -4.87
CA ALA A 87 6.91 -10.59 -4.20
C ALA A 87 6.08 -11.54 -3.32
N LEU A 88 6.73 -12.59 -2.79
CA LEU A 88 6.23 -13.33 -1.63
C LEU A 88 6.93 -12.84 -0.37
N HIS A 89 6.16 -12.62 0.70
CA HIS A 89 6.72 -12.30 2.01
C HIS A 89 7.62 -13.45 2.52
N PRO A 90 8.72 -13.16 3.26
CA PRO A 90 9.64 -14.21 3.75
C PRO A 90 8.98 -15.32 4.57
N THR A 91 7.91 -15.03 5.31
CA THR A 91 7.13 -16.05 6.05
C THR A 91 6.43 -17.05 5.13
N ARG A 92 6.26 -16.72 3.86
CA ARG A 92 5.66 -17.54 2.80
C ARG A 92 6.70 -18.08 1.82
N ALA A 93 7.99 -17.95 2.10
CA ALA A 93 9.05 -18.39 1.19
C ALA A 93 8.96 -19.88 0.80
N ALA A 94 8.40 -20.73 1.67
CA ALA A 94 8.13 -22.15 1.35
C ALA A 94 7.14 -22.34 0.19
N HIS A 95 6.36 -21.32 -0.16
CA HIS A 95 5.41 -21.32 -1.28
C HIS A 95 6.01 -20.79 -2.59
N LEU A 96 7.28 -20.39 -2.62
CA LEU A 96 7.99 -19.98 -3.84
C LEU A 96 8.32 -21.20 -4.72
N SER A 97 7.29 -21.76 -5.33
CA SER A 97 7.40 -22.80 -6.35
C SER A 97 7.86 -22.22 -7.70
N GLY A 98 8.25 -23.08 -8.65
CA GLY A 98 8.58 -22.66 -10.02
C GLY A 98 7.46 -21.83 -10.67
N PRO A 99 6.20 -22.29 -10.65
CA PRO A 99 5.06 -21.51 -11.15
C PRO A 99 4.87 -20.18 -10.43
N ALA A 100 4.97 -20.15 -9.10
CA ALA A 100 4.83 -18.90 -8.33
C ALA A 100 5.92 -17.87 -8.69
N ARG A 101 7.15 -18.34 -8.91
CA ARG A 101 8.25 -17.48 -9.36
C ARG A 101 7.98 -16.94 -10.77
N ALA A 102 7.57 -17.79 -11.71
CA ALA A 102 7.27 -17.37 -13.09
C ALA A 102 6.15 -16.32 -13.13
N GLU A 103 5.11 -16.50 -12.32
CA GLU A 103 4.02 -15.52 -12.23
C GLU A 103 4.49 -14.17 -11.66
N ILE A 104 5.36 -14.16 -10.65
CA ILE A 104 5.95 -12.91 -10.14
C ILE A 104 6.80 -12.22 -11.22
N GLU A 105 7.57 -12.98 -12.01
CA GLU A 105 8.36 -12.45 -13.12
C GLU A 105 7.48 -11.88 -14.25
N GLU A 106 6.29 -12.43 -14.49
CA GLU A 106 5.32 -11.91 -15.48
C GLU A 106 4.60 -10.64 -15.02
N LEU A 107 4.41 -10.46 -13.71
CA LEU A 107 3.73 -9.30 -13.12
C LEU A 107 4.63 -8.05 -13.02
N ALA A 108 5.95 -8.21 -13.14
CA ALA A 108 6.95 -7.15 -12.95
C ALA A 108 7.35 -6.47 -14.28
#